data_AF-A0A8S0H268-F1
#
_entry.id   AF-A0A8S0H268-F1
#
_cell.length_a   1.000
_cell.length_b   1.000
_cell.length_c   1.000
_cell.angle_alpha   90.00
_cell.angle_beta   90.00
_cell.angle_gamma   90.00
#
_symmetry.space_group_name_H-M   'P 1'
#
loop_
_entity.id
_entity.type
_entity.pdbx_description
1 polymer ?
#
loop_
_entity_poly.entity_id
_entity_poly.type
_entity_poly.pdbx_seq_one_letter_code
_entity_poly.pdbx_strand_id
1 'polypeptide(L)' 'MHSVGQDETITVGQNSLRTVKVDDTLQVGATKKDSIGTQYLIEAGEKIRLVCGQSVIEMLATGKSTSTAAPSTSR' A
#
# COMPACT_ATOMS: atom_id res chain seq x y z
N MET A 1 -15.12 -18.89 2.81
CA MET A 1 -15.04 -17.53 3.37
C MET A 1 -14.22 -17.63 4.64
N HIS A 2 -13.19 -16.82 4.81
CA HIS A 2 -12.44 -16.73 6.08
C HIS A 2 -12.88 -15.44 6.76
N SER A 3 -13.33 -15.53 8.01
CA SER A 3 -13.84 -14.39 8.78
C SER A 3 -13.48 -14.54 10.25
N VAL A 4 -13.01 -13.45 10.84
CA VAL A 4 -12.63 -13.36 12.25
C VAL A 4 -13.48 -12.26 12.90
N GLY A 5 -13.99 -12.51 14.11
CA GLY A 5 -14.90 -11.57 14.79
C GLY A 5 -14.22 -10.53 15.68
N GLN A 6 -12.96 -10.77 16.05
CA GLN A 6 -12.12 -9.90 16.88
C GLN A 6 -10.71 -9.87 16.28
N ASP A 7 -9.70 -10.33 17.01
CA ASP A 7 -8.30 -10.27 16.60
C ASP A 7 -7.84 -11.51 15.83
N GLU A 8 -6.98 -11.30 14.83
CA GLU A 8 -6.27 -12.34 14.10
C GLU A 8 -4.75 -12.10 14.19
N THR A 9 -4.00 -13.14 14.53
CA THR A 9 -2.53 -13.11 14.54
C THR A 9 -1.99 -14.27 13.72
N ILE A 10 -1.14 -13.98 12.73
CA ILE A 10 -0.51 -14.98 11.88
C ILE A 10 1.00 -14.86 12.03
N THR A 11 1.64 -15.94 12.48
CA THR A 11 3.11 -16.04 12.58
C THR A 11 3.61 -17.06 11.57
N VAL A 12 4.57 -16.65 10.74
CA VAL A 12 5.20 -17.52 9.73
C VAL A 12 6.69 -17.63 10.05
N GLY A 13 7.20 -18.87 10.21
CA GLY A 13 8.58 -19.10 10.66
C GLY A 13 9.66 -18.92 9.58
N GLN A 14 9.29 -18.92 8.31
CA GLN A 14 10.23 -18.77 7.18
C GLN A 14 9.68 -17.83 6.11
N ASN A 15 8.82 -18.32 5.22
CA ASN A 15 8.37 -17.60 4.03
C ASN A 15 6.84 -17.58 3.93
N SER A 16 6.25 -16.43 3.57
CA SER A 16 4.83 -16.27 3.26
C SER A 16 4.66 -15.83 1.80
N LEU A 17 3.88 -16.58 1.01
CA LEU A 17 3.55 -16.27 -0.38
C LEU A 17 2.04 -16.16 -0.53
N ARG A 18 1.57 -15.06 -1.12
CA ARG A 18 0.16 -14.84 -1.46
C ARG A 18 0.05 -14.53 -2.94
N THR A 19 -0.78 -15.27 -3.65
CA THR A 19 -1.05 -15.06 -5.08
C THR A 19 -2.53 -14.78 -5.28
N VAL A 20 -2.84 -13.71 -6.01
CA VAL A 20 -4.21 -13.30 -6.36
C VAL A 20 -4.27 -13.14 -7.87
N LYS A 21 -5.25 -13.78 -8.53
CA LYS A 21 -5.31 -13.88 -10.00
C LYS A 21 -5.87 -12.61 -10.68
N VAL A 22 -6.71 -11.87 -9.99
CA VAL A 22 -7.46 -10.73 -10.56
C VAL A 22 -7.22 -9.49 -9.69
N ASP A 23 -8.03 -9.29 -8.66
CA ASP A 23 -7.97 -8.09 -7.82
C ASP A 23 -7.69 -8.42 -6.36
N ASP A 24 -6.81 -7.63 -5.73
CA ASP A 24 -6.56 -7.65 -4.30
C ASP A 24 -6.95 -6.29 -3.67
N THR A 25 -7.88 -6.30 -2.72
CA THR A 25 -8.38 -5.10 -2.05
C THR A 25 -8.22 -5.24 -0.54
N LEU A 26 -7.59 -4.23 0.08
CA LEU A 26 -7.40 -4.16 1.51
C LEU A 26 -8.08 -2.90 2.06
N GLN A 27 -8.96 -3.08 3.05
CA GLN A 27 -9.57 -1.99 3.81
C GLN A 27 -9.11 -2.09 5.26
N VAL A 28 -8.69 -0.96 5.83
CA VAL A 28 -8.21 -0.87 7.21
C VAL A 28 -8.94 0.29 7.88
N GLY A 29 -9.62 0.02 8.99
CA GLY A 29 -10.44 1.03 9.67
C GLY A 29 -9.66 2.09 10.44
N ALA A 30 -8.39 1.82 10.77
CA ALA A 30 -7.55 2.73 11.56
C ALA A 30 -6.16 2.91 10.95
N THR A 31 -5.21 2.01 11.25
CA THR A 31 -3.79 2.16 10.85
C THR A 31 -3.25 0.86 10.25
N LYS A 32 -2.54 0.99 9.13
CA LYS A 32 -1.70 -0.08 8.57
C LYS A 32 -0.24 0.25 8.85
N LYS A 33 0.49 -0.69 9.45
CA LYS A 33 1.94 -0.58 9.71
C LYS A 33 2.66 -1.77 9.10
N ASP A 34 3.60 -1.46 8.21
CA ASP A 34 4.50 -2.44 7.61
C ASP A 34 5.90 -2.19 8.18
N SER A 35 6.54 -3.21 8.76
CA SER A 35 7.90 -3.13 9.32
C SER A 35 8.76 -4.23 8.71
N ILE A 36 9.65 -3.83 7.79
CA ILE A 36 10.43 -4.73 6.94
C ILE A 36 11.91 -4.59 7.32
N GLY A 37 12.60 -5.70 7.55
CA GLY A 37 13.98 -5.70 8.03
C GLY A 37 15.03 -5.28 6.99
N THR A 38 14.80 -5.55 5.70
CA THR A 38 15.80 -5.32 4.64
C THR A 38 15.25 -4.49 3.49
N GLN A 39 14.34 -5.02 2.68
CA GLN A 39 13.85 -4.37 1.47
C GLN A 39 12.34 -4.52 1.31
N TYR A 40 11.65 -3.41 1.06
CA TYR A 40 10.25 -3.40 0.65
C TYR A 40 10.15 -3.04 -0.84
N LEU A 41 9.80 -4.02 -1.66
CA LEU A 41 9.67 -3.88 -3.11
C LEU A 41 8.18 -3.82 -3.49
N ILE A 42 7.80 -2.79 -4.25
CA ILE A 42 6.46 -2.63 -4.82
C ILE A 42 6.61 -2.49 -6.33
N GLU A 43 6.11 -3.46 -7.08
CA GLU A 43 6.13 -3.48 -8.54
C GLU A 43 4.71 -3.37 -9.08
N ALA A 44 4.54 -2.54 -10.12
CA ALA A 44 3.28 -2.42 -10.83
C ALA A 44 3.54 -2.24 -12.32
N GLY A 45 2.72 -2.90 -13.15
CA GLY A 45 2.88 -2.84 -14.61
C GLY A 45 2.41 -1.52 -15.24
N GLU A 46 1.48 -0.80 -14.60
CA GLU A 46 0.89 0.42 -15.18
C GLU A 46 1.18 1.66 -14.33
N LYS A 47 0.82 1.63 -13.05
CA LYS A 47 0.96 2.79 -12.15
C LYS A 47 1.05 2.40 -10.68
N ILE A 48 1.74 3.24 -9.91
CA ILE A 48 1.68 3.28 -8.45
C ILE A 48 1.17 4.65 -8.05
N ARG A 49 0.10 4.72 -7.24
CA ARG A 49 -0.51 5.98 -6.79
C ARG A 49 -0.72 5.96 -5.28
N LEU A 50 -0.19 6.97 -4.60
CA LEU A 50 -0.35 7.20 -3.16
C LEU A 50 -1.13 8.50 -2.98
N VAL A 51 -2.27 8.44 -2.29
CA VAL A 51 -3.13 9.60 -2.04
C VAL A 51 -3.26 9.79 -0.52
N CYS A 52 -2.97 11.00 -0.05
CA CYS A 52 -3.14 11.41 1.34
C CYS A 52 -3.79 12.80 1.38
N GLY A 53 -5.11 12.83 1.55
CA GLY A 53 -5.89 14.05 1.41
C GLY A 53 -5.75 14.64 0.01
N GLN A 54 -5.22 15.86 -0.09
CA GLN A 54 -4.94 16.53 -1.37
C GLN A 54 -3.56 16.16 -1.96
N SER A 55 -2.68 15.53 -1.17
CA SER A 55 -1.36 15.15 -1.63
C SER A 55 -1.43 13.88 -2.47
N VAL A 56 -0.77 13.88 -3.63
CA VAL A 56 -0.74 12.74 -4.55
C VAL A 56 0.69 12.51 -5.00
N ILE A 57 1.14 11.27 -4.90
CA ILE A 57 2.34 10.77 -5.58
C ILE A 57 1.86 9.76 -6.60
N GLU A 58 2.22 9.94 -7.87
CA GLU A 58 1.88 9.02 -8.94
C GLU A 58 3.12 8.71 -9.78
N MET A 59 3.37 7.43 -9.99
CA MET A 59 4.41 6.89 -10.85
C MET A 59 3.75 6.10 -11.96
N LEU A 60 4.08 6.43 -13.21
CA LEU A 60 3.54 5.77 -14.40
C LEU A 60 4.62 4.93 -15.07
N ALA A 61 4.23 3.82 -15.70
CA ALA A 61 5.13 2.95 -16.49
C ALA A 61 5.86 3.70 -17.63
N THR A 62 5.32 4.84 -18.07
CA THR A 62 5.95 5.72 -19.07
C THR A 62 7.21 6.45 -18.55
N GLY A 63 7.56 6.28 -17.28
CA GLY A 63 8.67 6.99 -16.63
C GLY A 63 8.30 8.37 -16.09
N LYS A 64 7.05 8.82 -16.29
CA LYS A 64 6.55 10.07 -15.71
C LYS A 64 6.20 9.86 -14.23
N SER A 65 6.81 10.65 -13.36
CA SER A 65 6.43 10.77 -11.95
C SER A 65 5.84 12.15 -11.68
N THR A 66 4.69 12.21 -11.01
CA THR A 66 4.09 13.46 -10.53
C THR A 66 3.99 13.44 -9.01
N SER A 67 4.27 14.59 -8.40
CA SER A 67 4.04 14.84 -6.99
C SER A 67 3.26 16.14 -6.88
N THR A 68 2.11 16.11 -6.21
CA THR A 68 1.36 17.30 -5.85
C THR A 68 1.37 17.40 -4.34
N ALA A 69 1.96 18.47 -3.83
CA ALA A 69 1.87 18.82 -2.42
C ALA A 69 0.54 19.54 -2.15
N ALA A 70 -0.06 19.32 -0.98
CA ALA A 70 -1.15 20.17 -0.51
C ALA A 70 -0.68 21.64 -0.44
N PRO A 71 -1.53 22.62 -0.77
CA PRO A 71 -1.17 24.02 -0.64
C PRO A 71 -0.81 24.31 0.82
N SER A 72 0.43 24.72 1.08
CA SER A 72 0.83 25.19 2.40
C SER A 72 0.01 26.43 2.72
N THR A 73 -0.99 26.29 3.60
CA THR A 73 -1.70 27.44 4.14
C THR A 73 -0.75 28.09 5.14
N SER A 74 0.10 29.00 4.66
CA SER A 74 0.99 29.78 5.50
C SER A 74 0.12 30.66 6.41
N ARG A 75 0.16 30.45 7.72
CA ARG A 75 -0.44 31.33 8.72
C ARG A 75 0.63 31.73 9.72
#